data_AF-A0A2C5ZW55-F1
#
_entry.id   AF-A0A2C5ZW55-F1
#
_cell.length_a   1.000
_cell.length_b   1.000
_cell.length_c   1.000
_cell.angle_alpha   90.00
_cell.angle_beta   90.00
_cell.angle_gamma   90.00
#
_symmetry.space_group_name_H-M   'P 1'
#
loop_
_entity.id
_entity.type
_entity.pdbx_description
1 polymer ?
#
loop_
_entity_poly.entity_id
_entity_poly.type
_entity_poly.pdbx_seq_one_letter_code
_entity_poly.pdbx_strand_id
1 'polypeptide(L)'
;MAVPLVHLALSPYSKVEESFNLQAAHDILVYGTPASSAGARLARAYDHFAFPGAVPRTFVGAVVLAGVAQPLLAGPVAFRHGQLLVRALLAAGNAAALLAFRNAFARAFGRGAARWWLVLMLSQFH
;
A
#
# COMPACT_ATOMS: atom_id res chain seq x y z
N MET A 1 9.09 -12.26 3.16
CA MET A 1 8.71 -11.21 4.13
C MET A 1 9.92 -10.48 4.72
N ALA A 2 11.02 -11.16 5.04
CA ALA A 2 12.20 -10.49 5.63
C ALA A 2 12.75 -9.32 4.77
N VAL A 3 12.95 -9.53 3.46
CA VAL A 3 13.51 -8.50 2.55
C VAL A 3 12.72 -7.17 2.57
N PRO A 4 11.40 -7.13 2.30
CA PRO A 4 10.68 -5.87 2.31
C PRO A 4 10.56 -5.22 3.71
N LEU A 5 10.55 -6.01 4.79
CA LEU A 5 10.55 -5.48 6.15
C LEU A 5 11.89 -4.84 6.53
N VAL A 6 13.02 -5.45 6.13
CA VAL A 6 14.35 -4.87 6.28
C VAL A 6 14.46 -3.59 5.48
N HIS A 7 13.99 -3.58 4.23
CA HIS A 7 13.95 -2.36 3.42
C HIS A 7 13.15 -1.24 4.11
N LEU A 8 11.99 -1.58 4.68
CA LEU A 8 11.15 -0.62 5.40
C LEU A 8 11.86 -0.03 6.64
N ALA A 9 12.63 -0.85 7.35
CA ALA A 9 13.40 -0.41 8.51
C ALA A 9 14.57 0.51 8.12
N LEU A 10 15.24 0.24 7.00
CA LEU A 10 16.35 1.03 6.48
C LEU A 10 15.90 2.32 5.78
N SER A 11 14.69 2.33 5.22
CA SER A 11 14.09 3.45 4.49
C SER A 11 12.74 3.84 5.12
N PRO A 12 12.74 4.47 6.31
CA PRO A 12 11.51 4.78 7.04
C PRO A 12 10.66 5.87 6.36
N TYR A 13 11.28 6.68 5.52
CA TYR A 13 10.62 7.72 4.73
C TYR A 13 9.97 7.15 3.46
N SER A 14 8.91 7.80 3.00
CA SER A 14 8.19 7.39 1.80
C SER A 14 8.83 7.98 0.55
N LYS A 15 8.84 7.18 -0.52
CA LYS A 15 9.10 7.66 -1.88
C LYS A 15 7.97 8.58 -2.36
N VAL A 16 8.28 9.48 -3.29
CA VAL A 16 7.28 10.44 -3.85
C VAL A 16 6.14 9.69 -4.55
N GLU A 17 6.43 8.54 -5.13
CA GLU A 17 5.46 7.70 -5.82
C GLU A 17 4.52 6.97 -4.85
N GLU A 18 4.96 6.73 -3.60
CA GLU A 18 4.19 6.08 -2.54
C GLU A 18 3.29 7.07 -1.79
N SER A 19 3.69 8.36 -1.74
CA SER A 19 3.07 9.37 -0.87
C SER A 19 1.57 9.51 -1.11
N PHE A 20 1.11 9.41 -2.36
CA PHE A 20 -0.29 9.61 -2.69
C PHE A 20 -1.21 8.57 -2.02
N ASN A 21 -0.87 7.29 -2.14
CA ASN A 21 -1.66 6.22 -1.52
C ASN A 21 -1.50 6.21 0.00
N LEU A 22 -0.33 6.59 0.51
CA LEU A 22 -0.08 6.67 1.95
C LEU A 22 -0.85 7.82 2.61
N GLN A 23 -0.90 9.00 1.97
CA GLN A 23 -1.70 10.13 2.43
C GLN A 23 -3.19 9.81 2.35
N ALA A 24 -3.66 9.21 1.26
CA ALA A 24 -5.04 8.75 1.17
C ALA A 24 -5.41 7.74 2.28
N ALA A 25 -4.53 6.79 2.58
CA ALA A 25 -4.76 5.84 3.66
C ALA A 25 -4.75 6.53 5.04
N HIS A 26 -3.84 7.48 5.26
CA HIS A 26 -3.82 8.31 6.45
C HIS A 26 -5.13 9.08 6.65
N ASP A 27 -5.61 9.77 5.62
CA ASP A 27 -6.83 10.57 5.70
C ASP A 27 -8.06 9.71 5.97
N ILE A 28 -8.10 8.50 5.42
CA ILE A 28 -9.15 7.53 5.74
C ILE A 28 -9.03 7.05 7.20
N LEU A 29 -7.82 6.79 7.69
CA LEU A 29 -7.60 6.37 9.08
C LEU A 29 -7.92 7.49 10.09
N VAL A 30 -7.68 8.75 9.76
CA VAL A 30 -7.88 9.90 10.66
C VAL A 30 -9.32 10.43 10.57
N TYR A 31 -9.85 10.61 9.36
CA TYR A 31 -11.14 11.27 9.14
C TYR A 31 -12.28 10.30 8.79
N GLY A 32 -11.98 9.03 8.55
CA GLY A 32 -12.93 8.00 8.13
C GLY A 32 -13.33 8.10 6.65
N THR A 33 -14.04 7.07 6.16
CA THR A 33 -14.74 7.14 4.86
C THR A 33 -16.08 7.86 5.03
N PRO A 34 -16.36 8.93 4.27
CA PRO A 34 -17.64 9.65 4.37
C PRO A 34 -18.85 8.78 4.00
N ALA A 35 -19.67 8.41 4.99
CA ALA A 35 -20.88 7.60 4.77
C ALA A 35 -22.09 8.41 4.28
N SER A 36 -22.11 9.72 4.53
CA SER A 36 -23.12 10.68 4.05
C SER A 36 -22.43 11.93 3.53
N SER A 37 -23.00 12.53 2.48
CA SER A 37 -22.43 13.72 1.80
C SER A 37 -20.98 13.52 1.33
N ALA A 38 -20.70 12.33 0.78
CA ALA A 38 -19.35 11.88 0.48
C ALA A 38 -18.59 12.85 -0.44
N GLY A 39 -19.22 13.36 -1.50
CA GLY A 39 -18.58 14.31 -2.41
C GLY A 39 -18.12 15.61 -1.72
N ALA A 40 -18.96 16.19 -0.85
CA ALA A 40 -18.61 17.45 -0.16
C ALA A 40 -17.56 17.26 0.95
N ARG A 41 -17.59 16.11 1.65
CA ARG A 41 -16.62 15.77 2.69
C ARG A 41 -15.26 15.41 2.09
N LEU A 42 -15.25 14.60 1.03
CA LEU A 42 -14.04 14.26 0.29
C LEU A 42 -13.41 15.52 -0.29
N ALA A 43 -14.18 16.39 -0.96
CA ALA A 43 -13.66 17.63 -1.53
C ALA A 43 -13.10 18.63 -0.48
N ARG A 44 -13.57 18.58 0.77
CA ARG A 44 -13.11 19.48 1.84
C ARG A 44 -11.94 18.90 2.64
N ALA A 45 -11.92 17.59 2.87
CA ALA A 45 -10.95 16.93 3.76
C ALA A 45 -9.79 16.25 3.01
N TYR A 46 -9.93 15.98 1.71
CA TYR A 46 -8.93 15.28 0.91
C TYR A 46 -8.39 16.25 -0.14
N ASP A 47 -7.13 16.62 -0.01
CA ASP A 47 -6.43 17.54 -0.92
C ASP A 47 -6.31 17.01 -2.37
N HIS A 48 -6.50 15.69 -2.57
CA HIS A 48 -6.52 15.02 -3.87
C HIS A 48 -7.50 15.66 -4.88
N PHE A 49 -8.58 16.29 -4.42
CA PHE A 49 -9.52 17.00 -5.31
C PHE A 49 -9.02 18.38 -5.76
N ALA A 50 -8.18 19.02 -4.95
CA ALA A 50 -7.54 20.30 -5.28
C ALA A 50 -6.24 20.09 -6.10
N PHE A 51 -5.54 18.97 -5.86
CA PHE A 51 -4.30 18.61 -6.53
C PHE A 51 -4.41 17.21 -7.17
N PRO A 52 -5.23 17.05 -8.23
CA PRO A 52 -5.26 15.81 -8.97
C PRO A 52 -3.87 15.61 -9.58
N GLY A 53 -3.16 14.57 -9.13
CA GLY A 53 -1.83 14.28 -9.66
C GLY A 53 -1.86 14.06 -11.18
N ALA A 54 -0.68 14.05 -11.81
CA ALA A 54 -0.54 13.93 -13.27
C ALA A 54 -1.19 12.67 -13.91
N VAL A 55 -1.60 11.69 -13.09
CA VAL A 55 -2.26 10.45 -13.51
C VAL A 55 -3.45 10.17 -12.58
N PRO A 56 -4.66 9.84 -13.10
CA PRO A 56 -5.80 9.44 -12.29
C PRO A 56 -5.48 8.18 -11.47
N ARG A 57 -5.64 8.23 -10.15
CA ARG A 57 -5.42 7.09 -9.25
C ARG A 57 -6.73 6.70 -8.58
N THR A 58 -6.93 5.40 -8.36
CA THR A 58 -8.10 4.91 -7.62
C THR A 58 -7.82 4.94 -6.11
N PHE A 59 -8.86 5.17 -5.30
CA PHE A 59 -8.76 5.14 -3.83
C PHE A 59 -8.96 3.74 -3.23
N VAL A 60 -9.32 2.75 -4.04
CA VAL A 60 -9.71 1.42 -3.56
C VAL A 60 -8.58 0.77 -2.74
N GLY A 61 -7.34 0.87 -3.21
CA GLY A 61 -6.18 0.34 -2.48
C GLY A 61 -5.98 1.00 -1.12
N ALA A 62 -6.10 2.33 -1.05
CA ALA A 62 -5.99 3.08 0.19
C ALA A 62 -7.10 2.74 1.20
N VAL A 63 -8.35 2.56 0.72
CA VAL A 63 -9.48 2.13 1.56
C VAL A 63 -9.25 0.74 2.15
N VAL A 64 -8.80 -0.22 1.32
CA VAL A 64 -8.51 -1.58 1.79
C VAL A 64 -7.38 -1.57 2.82
N LEU A 65 -6.31 -0.83 2.56
CA LEU A 65 -5.18 -0.73 3.49
C LEU A 65 -5.59 -0.08 4.81
N ALA A 66 -6.33 1.04 4.77
CA ALA A 66 -6.84 1.71 5.96
C ALA A 66 -7.78 0.79 6.75
N GLY A 67 -8.70 0.08 6.09
CA GLY A 67 -9.61 -0.86 6.73
C GLY A 67 -8.89 -2.00 7.46
N VAL A 68 -7.81 -2.52 6.89
CA VAL A 68 -6.97 -3.56 7.54
C VAL A 68 -6.10 -2.98 8.65
N ALA A 69 -5.58 -1.75 8.48
CA ALA A 69 -4.73 -1.09 9.47
C ALA A 69 -5.51 -0.61 10.70
N GLN A 70 -6.77 -0.18 10.53
CA GLN A 70 -7.60 0.40 11.58
C GLN A 70 -7.70 -0.48 12.85
N PRO A 71 -8.06 -1.79 12.79
CA PRO A 71 -8.12 -2.62 13.99
C PRO A 71 -6.75 -2.88 14.63
N LEU A 72 -5.65 -2.66 13.90
CA LEU A 72 -4.28 -2.86 14.39
C LEU A 72 -3.72 -1.60 15.08
N LEU A 73 -4.38 -0.45 14.93
CA LEU A 73 -3.99 0.83 15.53
C LEU A 73 -4.73 1.05 16.86
N ALA A 74 -4.26 0.38 17.92
CA ALA A 74 -4.78 0.60 19.27
C ALA A 74 -4.10 1.81 19.94
N GLY A 75 -4.79 2.95 19.95
CA GLY A 75 -4.40 4.15 20.71
C GLY A 75 -3.43 5.11 20.00
N PRO A 76 -3.17 6.29 20.60
CA PRO A 76 -2.46 7.40 19.96
C PRO A 76 -0.98 7.08 19.65
N VAL A 77 -0.35 6.22 20.47
CA VAL A 77 1.02 5.76 20.22
C VAL A 77 1.08 4.85 19.00
N ALA A 78 0.07 4.01 18.75
CA ALA A 78 0.02 3.18 17.56
C ALA A 78 -0.12 4.04 16.29
N PHE A 79 -0.91 5.12 16.36
CA PHE A 79 -1.05 6.08 15.25
C PHE A 79 0.27 6.75 14.83
N ARG A 80 1.20 6.99 15.78
CA ARG A 80 2.54 7.52 15.44
C ARG A 80 3.32 6.61 14.48
N HIS A 81 3.02 5.32 14.49
CA HIS A 81 3.63 4.30 13.64
C HIS A 81 2.70 3.85 12.51
N GLY A 82 1.56 4.55 12.30
CA GLY A 82 0.57 4.20 11.28
C GLY A 82 1.14 4.13 9.87
N GLN A 83 2.04 5.05 9.51
CA GLN A 83 2.73 5.02 8.22
C GLN A 83 3.55 3.73 8.03
N LEU A 84 4.31 3.31 9.05
CA LEU A 84 5.10 2.08 9.02
C LEU A 84 4.18 0.85 8.89
N LEU A 85 3.07 0.82 9.63
CA LEU A 85 2.10 -0.25 9.56
C LEU A 85 1.47 -0.36 8.16
N VAL A 86 0.97 0.75 7.61
CA VAL A 86 0.34 0.75 6.27
C VAL A 86 1.34 0.30 5.21
N ARG A 87 2.60 0.75 5.27
CA ARG A 87 3.66 0.31 4.36
C ARG A 87 3.99 -1.17 4.53
N ALA A 88 4.02 -1.68 5.77
CA ALA A 88 4.24 -3.10 6.04
C ALA A 88 3.09 -3.98 5.48
N LEU A 89 1.84 -3.53 5.61
CA LEU A 89 0.67 -4.20 5.04
C LEU A 89 0.72 -4.22 3.50
N LEU A 90 1.05 -3.09 2.88
CA LEU A 90 1.24 -3.00 1.43
C LEU A 90 2.36 -3.94 0.96
N ALA A 91 3.49 -3.95 1.66
CA ALA A 91 4.61 -4.84 1.37
C ALA A 91 4.24 -6.32 1.48
N ALA A 92 3.48 -6.70 2.52
CA ALA A 92 2.98 -8.05 2.69
C ALA A 92 2.01 -8.45 1.57
N GLY A 93 1.10 -7.56 1.18
CA GLY A 93 0.16 -7.76 0.07
C GLY A 93 0.89 -7.98 -1.27
N ASN A 94 1.87 -7.13 -1.58
CA ASN A 94 2.69 -7.27 -2.79
C ASN A 94 3.48 -8.58 -2.81
N ALA A 95 4.10 -8.95 -1.68
CA ALA A 95 4.83 -10.21 -1.58
C ALA A 95 3.90 -11.42 -1.70
N ALA A 96 2.70 -11.37 -1.13
CA ALA A 96 1.70 -12.43 -1.29
C ALA A 96 1.24 -12.57 -2.75
N ALA A 97 0.94 -11.45 -3.43
CA ALA A 97 0.57 -11.46 -4.84
C ALA A 97 1.70 -12.01 -5.72
N LEU A 98 2.95 -11.61 -5.48
CA LEU A 98 4.12 -12.10 -6.21
C LEU A 98 4.30 -13.62 -6.03
N LEU A 99 4.11 -14.13 -4.81
CA LEU A 99 4.19 -15.57 -4.53
C LEU A 99 3.04 -16.34 -5.17
N ALA A 100 1.81 -15.81 -5.12
CA ALA A 100 0.65 -16.40 -5.77
C ALA A 100 0.87 -16.50 -7.29
N PHE A 101 1.36 -15.42 -7.91
CA PHE A 101 1.69 -15.41 -9.33
C PHE A 101 2.83 -16.38 -9.65
N ARG A 102 3.92 -16.38 -8.87
CA ARG A 102 5.03 -17.34 -9.02
C ARG A 102 4.54 -18.79 -8.99
N ASN A 103 3.58 -19.11 -8.12
CA ASN A 103 3.01 -20.46 -8.03
C ASN A 103 2.11 -20.79 -9.22
N ALA A 104 1.32 -19.83 -9.71
CA ALA A 104 0.54 -19.98 -10.94
C ALA A 104 1.46 -20.18 -12.16
N PHE A 105 2.49 -19.35 -12.29
CA PHE A 105 3.50 -19.42 -13.35
C PHE A 105 4.26 -20.74 -13.32
N ALA A 106 4.62 -21.24 -12.13
CA ALA A 106 5.28 -22.54 -11.98
C ALA A 106 4.41 -23.71 -12.45
N ARG A 107 3.08 -23.61 -12.29
CA ARG A 107 2.13 -24.62 -12.79
C ARG A 107 2.01 -24.60 -14.31
N ALA A 108 2.09 -23.42 -14.93
CA ALA A 108 1.95 -23.26 -16.37
C ALA A 108 3.24 -23.52 -17.17
N PHE A 109 4.38 -23.04 -16.66
CA PHE A 109 5.66 -22.99 -17.40
C PHE A 109 6.81 -23.73 -16.69
N GLY A 110 6.53 -24.38 -15.56
CA GLY A 110 7.50 -25.14 -14.79
C GLY A 110 8.29 -24.31 -13.76
N ARG A 111 8.88 -25.02 -12.80
CA ARG A 111 9.59 -24.43 -11.64
C ARG A 111 10.86 -23.67 -12.02
N GLY A 112 11.52 -24.02 -13.11
CA GLY A 112 12.71 -23.33 -13.61
C GLY A 112 12.39 -21.92 -14.07
N ALA A 113 11.45 -21.80 -15.02
CA ALA A 113 10.99 -20.53 -15.55
C ALA A 113 10.42 -19.61 -14.45
N ALA A 114 9.64 -20.16 -13.52
CA ALA A 114 9.09 -19.39 -12.40
C ALA A 114 10.16 -18.82 -11.46
N ARG A 115 11.28 -19.52 -11.25
CA ARG A 115 12.39 -19.02 -10.43
C ARG A 115 13.09 -17.86 -11.12
N TRP A 116 13.42 -18.00 -12.40
CA TRP A 116 14.05 -16.94 -13.17
C TRP A 116 13.16 -15.71 -13.33
N TRP A 117 11.85 -15.93 -13.54
CA TRP A 117 10.87 -14.86 -13.55
C TRP A 117 10.85 -14.10 -12.21
N LEU A 118 10.85 -14.82 -11.09
CA LEU A 118 10.87 -14.20 -9.76
C LEU A 118 12.17 -13.41 -9.54
N VAL A 119 13.33 -13.94 -9.93
CA VAL A 119 14.61 -13.22 -9.85
C VAL A 119 14.56 -11.95 -10.67
N LEU A 120 14.04 -12.00 -11.90
CA LEU A 120 13.92 -10.85 -12.78
C LEU A 120 13.01 -9.77 -12.19
N MET A 121 11.88 -10.16 -11.59
CA MET A 121 11.00 -9.22 -10.89
C MET A 121 11.66 -8.58 -9.67
N LEU A 122 12.39 -9.36 -8.87
CA LEU A 122 13.08 -8.86 -7.68
C LEU A 122 14.27 -7.95 -8.02
N SER A 123 14.84 -8.06 -9.22
CA SER A 123 15.92 -7.21 -9.69
C SER A 123 15.45 -5.96 -10.44
N GLN A 124 14.14 -5.81 -10.72
CA GLN A 124 13.64 -4.58 -11.31
C GLN A 124 13.72 -3.47 -10.26
N PHE A 125 14.41 -2.38 -10.61
CA PHE A 125 14.41 -1.16 -9.82
C PHE A 125 13.35 -0.21 -10.39
N HIS A 126 12.40 0.18 -9.55
CA HIS A 126 11.53 1.34 -9.72
C HIS A 126 11.61 2.21 -8.44
#